data_AF-A0A7C2J1H2-F1
#
_entry.id   AF-A0A7C2J1H2-F1
#
_cell.length_a   1.000
_cell.length_b   1.000
_cell.length_c   1.000
_cell.angle_alpha   90.00
_cell.angle_beta   90.00
_cell.angle_gamma   90.00
#
_symmetry.space_group_name_H-M   'P 1'
#
loop_
_entity.id
_entity.type
_entity.pdbx_description
1 polymer ?
#
loop_
_entity_poly.entity_id
_entity_poly.type
_entity_poly.pdbx_seq_one_letter_code
_entity_poly.pdbx_strand_id
1 'polypeptide(L)'
;MKIRRRDTNRLSATARVVIAVATLAFAMAAAKAAGNQESRPPQDPPAAGRDDASKSAARPAGGPSVFVATSDDYRIGPSDVLDIRIEDAPELSGLRTVSESGAIEMHFLGKFLAKEKTPEELAGLISEALRKAEYLKNPKVVISV
;
A
#
# COMPACT_ATOMS: atom_id res chain seq x y z
N MET A 1 1.97 -32.56 35.66
CA MET A 1 3.23 -32.01 35.10
C MET A 1 4.08 -33.16 34.56
N LYS A 2 4.07 -33.41 33.25
CA LYS A 2 4.76 -34.55 32.63
C LYS A 2 5.36 -34.12 31.30
N ILE A 3 6.55 -33.51 31.39
CA ILE A 3 7.35 -33.08 30.25
C ILE A 3 8.06 -34.32 29.71
N ARG A 4 7.76 -34.72 28.48
CA ARG A 4 8.55 -35.71 27.73
C ARG A 4 9.22 -35.04 26.53
N ARG A 5 10.56 -35.02 26.64
CA ARG A 5 11.67 -34.96 25.66
C ARG A 5 11.26 -34.88 24.18
N ARG A 6 11.70 -33.83 23.47
CA ARG A 6 12.88 -33.82 22.56
C ARG A 6 12.85 -34.98 21.58
N ASP A 7 12.74 -34.68 20.28
CA ASP A 7 13.76 -35.08 19.31
C ASP A 7 13.63 -34.33 17.97
N THR A 8 14.80 -33.88 17.49
CA THR A 8 15.23 -33.81 16.10
C THR A 8 14.36 -33.05 15.08
N ASN A 9 14.73 -31.80 14.79
CA ASN A 9 14.81 -31.40 13.38
C ASN A 9 16.23 -30.90 13.08
N ARG A 10 17.09 -31.88 12.78
CA ARG A 10 18.45 -31.70 12.31
C ARG A 10 18.40 -31.40 10.81
N LEU A 11 19.09 -30.33 10.45
CA LEU A 11 19.80 -30.09 9.19
C LEU A 11 19.07 -30.36 7.87
N SER A 12 19.02 -29.33 7.03
CA SER A 12 19.64 -29.49 5.71
C SER A 12 20.47 -28.25 5.36
N ALA A 13 21.77 -28.49 5.24
CA ALA A 13 22.81 -27.54 4.87
C ALA A 13 22.76 -27.14 3.37
N THR A 14 21.60 -27.29 2.73
CA THR A 14 21.36 -26.99 1.31
C THR A 14 21.03 -25.51 1.08
N ALA A 15 20.58 -24.79 2.11
CA ALA A 15 20.21 -23.37 2.01
C ALA A 15 21.42 -22.40 1.95
N ARG A 16 22.66 -22.88 2.13
CA ARG A 16 23.87 -22.04 2.07
C ARG A 16 24.54 -22.01 0.69
N VAL A 17 24.07 -22.79 -0.29
CA VAL A 17 24.71 -22.91 -1.61
C VAL A 17 24.02 -22.09 -2.71
N VAL A 18 22.81 -21.58 -2.46
CA VAL A 18 22.05 -20.77 -3.45
C VAL A 18 22.49 -19.29 -3.49
N ILE A 19 23.34 -18.85 -2.54
CA ILE A 19 23.83 -17.46 -2.42
C ILE A 19 25.05 -17.16 -3.34
N ALA A 20 25.49 -18.11 -4.18
CA ALA A 20 26.78 -18.00 -4.87
C ALA A 20 26.77 -17.83 -6.41
N VAL A 21 25.63 -17.76 -7.12
CA VAL A 21 25.65 -17.85 -8.61
C VAL A 21 24.68 -16.90 -9.35
N ALA A 22 24.29 -15.75 -8.80
CA ALA A 22 23.41 -14.81 -9.54
C ALA A 22 23.79 -13.33 -9.41
N THR A 23 25.07 -13.01 -9.17
CA THR A 23 25.60 -11.64 -9.06
C THR A 23 26.37 -11.18 -10.31
N LEU A 24 26.22 -11.84 -11.45
CA LEU A 24 27.02 -11.52 -12.64
C LEU A 24 26.17 -11.54 -13.92
N ALA A 25 25.54 -10.41 -14.24
CA ALA A 25 25.26 -9.91 -15.61
C ALA A 25 24.02 -9.00 -15.65
N PHE A 26 24.15 -7.74 -15.23
CA PHE A 26 23.38 -6.67 -15.88
C PHE A 26 24.16 -5.36 -15.83
N ALA A 27 25.35 -5.41 -16.44
CA ALA A 27 26.03 -4.22 -16.91
C ALA A 27 25.58 -3.98 -18.36
N MET A 28 25.45 -2.70 -18.70
CA MET A 28 25.59 -2.16 -20.05
C MET A 28 24.30 -2.02 -20.89
N ALA A 29 23.71 -0.84 -20.83
CA ALA A 29 23.25 -0.12 -22.03
C ALA A 29 23.18 1.38 -21.72
N ALA A 30 24.29 2.06 -21.95
CA ALA A 30 24.37 3.50 -22.04
C ALA A 30 23.73 4.01 -23.34
N ALA A 31 23.22 5.24 -23.27
CA ALA A 31 23.13 6.21 -24.36
C ALA A 31 22.27 5.83 -25.58
N LYS A 32 21.07 6.41 -25.64
CA LYS A 32 20.71 7.20 -26.83
C LYS A 32 19.99 8.48 -26.44
N ALA A 33 20.71 9.57 -26.64
CA ALA A 33 20.23 10.93 -26.70
C ALA A 33 19.46 11.18 -28.01
N ALA A 34 18.64 12.23 -27.95
CA ALA A 34 18.29 13.13 -29.04
C ALA A 34 17.33 12.62 -30.14
N GLY A 35 16.24 13.35 -30.27
CA GLY A 35 15.64 13.63 -31.57
C GLY A 35 14.29 12.98 -31.82
N ASN A 36 13.23 13.58 -31.27
CA ASN A 36 11.98 13.73 -32.03
C ASN A 36 11.13 14.84 -31.40
N GLN A 37 11.56 16.07 -31.64
CA GLN A 37 10.79 17.27 -31.31
C GLN A 37 9.81 17.50 -32.48
N GLU A 38 8.59 17.03 -32.30
CA GLU A 38 7.46 17.18 -33.23
C GLU A 38 7.14 18.67 -33.43
N SER A 39 7.23 19.06 -34.70
CA SER A 39 7.01 20.40 -35.25
C SER A 39 5.64 20.96 -34.87
N ARG A 40 5.58 22.06 -34.13
CA ARG A 40 4.35 22.88 -34.01
C ARG A 40 4.45 24.09 -34.94
N PRO A 41 3.41 24.33 -35.78
CA PRO A 41 3.40 25.47 -36.69
C PRO A 41 3.36 26.81 -35.93
N PRO A 42 3.88 27.89 -36.55
CA PRO A 42 3.89 29.21 -35.95
C PRO A 42 2.46 29.79 -35.96
N GLN A 43 1.96 30.16 -34.79
CA GLN A 43 0.78 31.02 -34.68
C GLN A 43 1.27 32.40 -34.26
N ASP A 44 1.07 33.38 -35.15
CA ASP A 44 1.36 34.80 -34.91
C ASP A 44 0.49 35.38 -33.78
N PRO A 45 0.98 36.41 -33.06
CA PRO A 45 0.31 37.00 -31.90
C PRO A 45 -0.70 38.09 -32.29
N PRO A 46 -1.78 38.26 -31.49
CA PRO A 46 -2.39 39.57 -31.31
C PRO A 46 -2.07 40.15 -29.93
N ALA A 47 -1.65 41.40 -30.00
CA ALA A 47 -1.28 42.30 -28.92
C ALA A 47 -2.23 42.36 -27.72
N ALA A 48 -1.61 42.45 -26.54
CA ALA A 48 -1.90 43.42 -25.49
C ALA A 48 -3.37 43.79 -25.23
N GLY A 49 -4.02 43.02 -24.37
CA GLY A 49 -5.07 43.50 -23.48
C GLY A 49 -4.49 43.63 -22.08
N ARG A 50 -4.29 44.87 -21.67
CA ARG A 50 -3.86 45.33 -20.35
C ARG A 50 -5.07 45.33 -19.41
N ASP A 51 -4.81 45.08 -18.12
CA ASP A 51 -5.66 45.42 -16.95
C ASP A 51 -6.99 44.62 -16.87
N ASP A 52 -7.23 43.76 -15.88
CA ASP A 52 -7.55 44.19 -14.52
C ASP A 52 -7.40 43.03 -13.53
N ALA A 53 -6.87 43.38 -12.36
CA ALA A 53 -6.80 42.52 -11.21
C ALA A 53 -8.22 42.21 -10.68
N SER A 54 -8.58 40.93 -10.64
CA SER A 54 -9.66 40.45 -9.78
C SER A 54 -9.23 39.16 -9.08
N LYS A 55 -8.50 39.36 -7.97
CA LYS A 55 -8.77 38.72 -6.68
C LYS A 55 -9.13 37.22 -6.73
N SER A 56 -8.19 36.36 -7.10
CA SER A 56 -8.25 34.94 -6.73
C SER A 56 -7.49 34.75 -5.43
N ALA A 57 -8.22 34.91 -4.33
CA ALA A 57 -7.76 34.53 -3.01
C ALA A 57 -7.40 33.03 -3.00
N ALA A 58 -6.17 32.74 -2.57
CA ALA A 58 -5.71 31.49 -1.97
C ALA A 58 -6.51 30.22 -2.34
N ARG A 59 -6.08 29.55 -3.41
CA ARG A 59 -6.33 28.12 -3.57
C ARG A 59 -5.41 27.42 -2.56
N PRO A 60 -5.90 26.72 -1.51
CA PRO A 60 -5.03 25.80 -0.81
C PRO A 60 -4.65 24.73 -1.84
N ALA A 61 -3.35 24.63 -2.12
CA ALA A 61 -2.80 23.52 -2.85
C ALA A 61 -3.09 22.25 -2.02
N GLY A 62 -4.20 21.60 -2.31
CA GLY A 62 -4.48 20.23 -1.90
C GLY A 62 -3.56 19.29 -2.67
N GLY A 63 -2.27 19.32 -2.34
CA GLY A 63 -1.39 18.19 -2.60
C GLY A 63 -1.84 17.02 -1.72
N PRO A 64 -1.70 15.76 -2.16
CA PRO A 64 -2.00 14.63 -1.30
C PRO A 64 -1.13 14.73 -0.05
N SER A 65 -1.77 15.08 1.07
CA SER A 65 -1.13 15.14 2.37
C SER A 65 -1.00 13.69 2.82
N VAL A 66 0.15 13.08 2.57
CA VAL A 66 0.46 11.74 3.08
C VAL A 66 0.78 11.92 4.57
N PHE A 67 -0.26 11.81 5.39
CA PHE A 67 -0.13 11.77 6.84
C PHE A 67 0.42 10.40 7.23
N VAL A 68 1.74 10.28 7.39
CA VAL A 68 2.32 9.12 8.06
C VAL A 68 2.06 9.30 9.56
N ALA A 69 0.90 8.83 10.01
CA ALA A 69 0.55 8.84 11.42
C ALA A 69 1.43 7.84 12.17
N THR A 70 2.24 8.33 13.11
CA THR A 70 2.97 7.52 14.08
C THR A 70 1.97 6.62 14.80
N SER A 71 2.20 5.31 14.72
CA SER A 71 1.23 4.23 14.86
C SER A 71 0.58 4.01 16.23
N ASP A 72 0.76 4.90 17.22
CA ASP A 72 0.32 4.61 18.60
C ASP A 72 -1.07 5.15 18.96
N ASP A 73 -1.60 6.16 18.23
CA ASP A 73 -2.94 6.72 18.50
C ASP A 73 -3.79 6.95 17.22
N TYR A 74 -3.31 6.48 16.07
CA TYR A 74 -4.06 6.67 14.83
C TYR A 74 -5.36 5.87 14.84
N ARG A 75 -6.47 6.56 14.59
CA ARG A 75 -7.79 5.95 14.40
C ARG A 75 -8.23 6.13 12.97
N ILE A 76 -8.66 5.02 12.38
CA ILE A 76 -9.13 4.99 11.01
C ILE A 76 -10.42 5.82 10.86
N GLY A 77 -10.40 6.74 9.91
CA GLY A 77 -11.49 7.63 9.56
C GLY A 77 -12.19 7.27 8.24
N PRO A 78 -13.36 7.86 7.97
CA PRO A 78 -13.99 7.75 6.66
C PRO A 78 -13.11 8.42 5.59
N SER A 79 -13.11 7.87 4.38
CA SER A 79 -12.25 8.28 3.25
C SER A 79 -10.77 7.93 3.36
N ASP A 80 -10.34 7.23 4.42
CA ASP A 80 -8.97 6.69 4.50
C ASP A 80 -8.76 5.59 3.46
N VAL A 81 -7.53 5.48 2.97
CA VAL A 81 -7.11 4.37 2.10
C VAL A 81 -6.21 3.45 2.91
N LEU A 82 -6.68 2.25 3.18
CA LEU A 82 -5.96 1.24 3.94
C LEU A 82 -5.24 0.29 2.99
N ASP A 83 -3.94 0.09 3.19
CA ASP A 83 -3.17 -1.01 2.58
C ASP A 83 -3.26 -2.24 3.47
N ILE A 84 -4.06 -3.22 3.04
CA ILE A 84 -4.26 -4.47 3.76
C ILE A 84 -3.33 -5.51 3.17
N ARG A 85 -2.36 -5.99 3.95
CA ARG A 85 -1.43 -7.05 3.56
C ARG A 85 -1.66 -8.30 4.38
N ILE A 86 -1.75 -9.43 3.70
CA ILE A 86 -1.93 -10.75 4.30
C ILE A 86 -0.71 -11.59 3.87
N GLU A 87 0.19 -11.88 4.81
CA GLU A 87 1.48 -12.51 4.50
C GLU A 87 1.33 -13.89 3.86
N ASP A 88 0.35 -14.67 4.35
CA ASP A 88 0.08 -16.02 3.87
C ASP A 88 -0.72 -16.06 2.55
N ALA A 89 -1.35 -14.94 2.16
CA ALA A 89 -2.28 -14.86 1.03
C ALA A 89 -2.21 -13.49 0.35
N PRO A 90 -1.16 -13.24 -0.46
CA PRO A 90 -0.99 -11.96 -1.15
C PRO A 90 -2.13 -11.67 -2.15
N GLU A 91 -2.80 -12.69 -2.70
CA GLU A 91 -3.98 -12.51 -3.56
C GLU A 91 -5.19 -11.90 -2.83
N LEU A 92 -5.25 -12.02 -1.51
CA LEU A 92 -6.29 -11.40 -0.67
C LEU A 92 -5.89 -10.00 -0.20
N SER A 93 -4.64 -9.59 -0.47
CA SER A 93 -4.13 -8.27 -0.10
C SER A 93 -4.60 -7.19 -1.08
N GLY A 94 -4.56 -5.93 -0.64
CA GLY A 94 -4.76 -4.78 -1.51
C GLY A 94 -5.25 -3.54 -0.78
N LEU A 95 -5.36 -2.47 -1.57
CA LEU A 95 -5.86 -1.18 -1.11
C LEU A 95 -7.38 -1.21 -0.97
N ARG A 96 -7.88 -0.66 0.13
CA ARG A 96 -9.31 -0.49 0.40
C ARG A 96 -9.60 0.88 0.96
N THR A 97 -10.56 1.56 0.36
CA THR A 97 -11.04 2.85 0.85
C THR A 97 -12.13 2.63 1.89
N VAL A 98 -12.04 3.37 2.99
CA VAL A 98 -13.05 3.40 4.04
C VAL A 98 -14.24 4.23 3.55
N SER A 99 -15.43 3.64 3.59
CA SER A 99 -16.69 4.31 3.26
C SER A 99 -17.01 5.45 4.23
N GLU A 100 -17.96 6.32 3.87
CA GLU A 100 -18.46 7.40 4.74
C GLU A 100 -19.04 6.87 6.06
N SER A 101 -19.58 5.65 6.04
CA SER A 101 -20.02 4.94 7.25
C SER A 101 -18.88 4.43 8.13
N GLY A 102 -17.62 4.58 7.69
CA GLY A 102 -16.45 4.05 8.37
C GLY A 102 -16.26 2.54 8.19
N ALA A 103 -16.91 1.94 7.19
CA ALA A 103 -16.79 0.52 6.87
C ALA A 103 -15.89 0.28 5.64
N ILE A 104 -15.17 -0.84 5.64
CA ILE A 104 -14.43 -1.35 4.49
C ILE A 104 -15.15 -2.58 3.93
N GLU A 105 -15.09 -2.75 2.62
CA GLU A 105 -15.70 -3.91 1.95
C GLU A 105 -14.63 -4.79 1.30
N MET A 106 -14.69 -6.08 1.62
CA MET A 106 -13.79 -7.10 1.12
C MET A 106 -14.61 -8.16 0.39
N HIS A 107 -14.30 -8.43 -0.86
CA HIS A 107 -15.04 -9.39 -1.70
C HIS A 107 -15.22 -10.77 -1.05
N PHE A 108 -14.25 -11.22 -0.26
CA PHE A 108 -14.23 -12.57 0.34
C PHE A 108 -14.75 -12.64 1.78
N LEU A 109 -14.81 -11.51 2.50
CA LEU A 109 -15.25 -11.47 3.91
C LEU A 109 -16.47 -10.57 4.16
N GLY A 110 -16.90 -9.80 3.16
CA GLY A 110 -17.96 -8.82 3.29
C GLY A 110 -17.51 -7.51 3.92
N LYS A 111 -18.40 -6.88 4.69
CA LYS A 111 -18.21 -5.53 5.23
C LYS A 111 -17.70 -5.57 6.68
N PHE A 112 -16.69 -4.76 6.99
CA PHE A 112 -16.12 -4.60 8.33
C PHE A 112 -16.13 -3.15 8.76
N LEU A 113 -16.49 -2.90 10.01
CA LEU A 113 -16.41 -1.56 10.59
C LEU A 113 -14.95 -1.25 10.96
N ALA A 114 -14.34 -0.31 10.23
CA ALA A 114 -12.99 0.19 10.48
C ALA A 114 -12.97 1.46 11.33
N LYS A 115 -14.10 2.19 11.39
CA LYS A 115 -14.25 3.45 12.14
C LYS A 115 -13.74 3.34 13.58
N GLU A 116 -12.98 4.35 14.00
CA GLU A 116 -12.47 4.51 15.38
C GLU A 116 -11.52 3.39 15.84
N LYS A 117 -11.20 2.43 14.97
CA LYS A 117 -10.23 1.38 15.25
C LYS A 117 -8.83 1.82 14.88
N THR A 118 -7.85 1.30 15.59
CA THR A 118 -6.47 1.38 15.13
C THR A 118 -6.23 0.37 13.99
N PRO A 119 -5.18 0.57 13.17
CA PRO A 119 -4.80 -0.41 12.16
C PRO A 119 -4.56 -1.81 12.73
N GLU A 120 -4.00 -1.90 13.93
CA GLU A 120 -3.72 -3.17 14.61
C GLU A 120 -4.99 -3.88 15.08
N GLU A 121 -5.94 -3.14 15.65
CA GLU A 121 -7.24 -3.67 16.05
C GLU A 121 -8.02 -4.20 14.85
N LEU A 122 -8.00 -3.46 13.74
CA LEU A 122 -8.65 -3.89 12.51
C LEU A 122 -7.95 -5.12 11.91
N ALA A 123 -6.62 -5.19 11.95
CA ALA A 123 -5.85 -6.35 11.49
C ALA A 123 -6.21 -7.62 12.28
N GLY A 124 -6.35 -7.50 13.60
CA GLY A 124 -6.82 -8.60 14.46
C GLY A 124 -8.22 -9.09 14.08
N LEU A 125 -9.16 -8.17 13.83
CA LEU A 125 -10.52 -8.52 13.40
C LEU A 125 -10.58 -9.24 12.05
N ILE A 126 -9.80 -8.78 11.07
CA ILE A 126 -9.73 -9.42 9.75
C ILE A 126 -9.09 -10.82 9.88
N SER A 127 -8.05 -10.95 10.70
CA SER A 127 -7.39 -12.24 10.97
C SER A 127 -8.35 -13.27 11.59
N GLU A 128 -9.15 -12.82 12.56
CA GLU A 128 -10.22 -13.63 13.18
C GLU A 128 -11.29 -14.04 12.16
N ALA A 129 -11.70 -13.12 11.29
CA ALA A 129 -12.72 -13.38 10.28
C ALA A 129 -12.25 -14.39 9.21
N LEU A 130 -11.00 -14.26 8.75
CA LEU A 130 -10.36 -15.21 7.83
C LEU A 130 -10.30 -16.62 8.43
N ARG A 131 -10.05 -16.73 9.73
CA ARG A 131 -10.03 -18.02 10.44
C ARG A 131 -11.42 -18.62 10.59
N LYS A 132 -12.42 -17.80 10.92
CA LYS A 132 -13.83 -18.24 11.07
C LYS A 132 -14.45 -18.67 9.74
N ALA A 133 -14.04 -18.05 8.65
CA ALA A 133 -14.48 -18.42 7.30
C ALA A 133 -13.70 -19.60 6.70
N GLU A 134 -12.83 -20.25 7.48
CA GLU A 134 -12.01 -21.41 7.07
C GLU A 134 -11.09 -21.15 5.86
N TYR A 135 -10.83 -19.89 5.51
CA TYR A 135 -9.90 -19.53 4.44
C TYR A 135 -8.44 -19.75 4.84
N LEU A 136 -8.06 -19.34 6.07
CA LEU A 136 -6.70 -19.46 6.60
C LEU A 136 -6.70 -19.90 8.06
N LYS A 137 -5.75 -20.75 8.46
CA LYS A 137 -5.65 -21.25 9.85
C LYS A 137 -5.04 -20.22 10.81
N ASN A 138 -3.97 -19.55 10.38
CA ASN A 138 -3.24 -18.60 11.22
C ASN A 138 -2.74 -17.40 10.39
N PRO A 139 -3.65 -16.63 9.76
CA PRO A 139 -3.28 -15.54 8.88
C PRO A 139 -2.59 -14.43 9.66
N LYS A 140 -1.50 -13.90 9.11
CA LYS A 140 -0.91 -12.64 9.58
C LYS A 140 -1.34 -11.49 8.69
N VAL A 141 -2.01 -10.51 9.31
CA VAL A 141 -2.54 -9.33 8.63
C VAL A 141 -1.80 -8.09 9.15
N VAL A 142 -1.38 -7.24 8.22
CA VAL A 142 -0.77 -5.94 8.49
C VAL A 142 -1.59 -4.89 7.77
N ILE A 143 -1.94 -3.81 8.46
CA ILE A 143 -2.69 -2.70 7.88
C ILE A 143 -1.85 -1.43 8.01
N SER A 144 -1.78 -0.66 6.94
CA SER A 144 -1.15 0.65 6.89
C SER A 144 -2.10 1.66 6.25
N VAL A 145 -1.92 2.94 6.54
CA VAL A 145 -2.79 4.05 6.11
C VAL A 145 -1.98 5.06 5.30
#